data_AF-A0A3B9GD07-F1
#
_entry.id   AF-A0A3B9GD07-F1
#
_cell.length_a   1.000
_cell.length_b   1.000
_cell.length_c   1.000
_cell.angle_alpha   90.00
_cell.angle_beta   90.00
_cell.angle_gamma   90.00
#
_symmetry.space_group_name_H-M   'P 1'
#
loop_
_entity.id
_entity.type
_entity.pdbx_description
1 polymer ?
#
loop_
_entity_poly.entity_id
_entity_poly.type
_entity_poly.pdbx_seq_one_letter_code
_entity_poly.pdbx_strand_id
1 'polypeptide(L)'
;MAKKFKEMSLGQRIFRIAAGFEIAVICLSLLFLLTFFGTIEQRWFGLWTTIHKYFDYNSVFVLPTRGDGKVIFPPLPGAYWVIVVLSFNMFLGGIVRARKGWRKAGVLVSHFAILFMLVAGAVSSVYKEEGNMRVLQGEKSDYAQKLFKHDIEVFAFDEAGDREEPAIIRSKIIKSLGNKDSLEASFEKFDFKLEIEKYLPYSELALDSPTTRPPNDEKVVDGFYLVEVEKDTKTEERNTPGCYVRIEDEDGGLIQRLVLWAGNPYPVTFNHGGKRFGVTYLMEIWPMPFVVELNKTFGENHPGTEIPSWFQSDIVKVDGDDKSKHKIV
;
A
#
# COMPACT_ATOMS: atom_id res chain seq x y z
N MET A 1 -25.68 27.54 36.21
CA MET A 1 -25.61 26.32 35.34
C MET A 1 -25.14 25.06 36.07
N ALA A 2 -24.20 25.14 37.03
CA ALA A 2 -23.66 23.97 37.73
C ALA A 2 -24.67 23.16 38.59
N LYS A 3 -25.64 23.82 39.26
CA LYS A 3 -26.68 23.15 40.07
C LYS A 3 -27.55 22.18 39.25
N LYS A 4 -28.04 22.62 38.09
CA LYS A 4 -28.80 21.78 37.14
C LYS A 4 -28.01 20.61 36.56
N PHE A 5 -26.68 20.70 36.50
CA PHE A 5 -25.83 19.60 36.01
C PHE A 5 -25.72 18.47 37.05
N LYS A 6 -25.72 18.82 38.35
CA LYS A 6 -25.60 17.87 39.46
C LYS A 6 -26.89 17.06 39.72
N GLU A 7 -28.02 17.49 39.18
CA GLU A 7 -29.33 16.82 39.26
C GLU A 7 -29.64 15.93 38.04
N MET A 8 -28.86 16.02 36.96
CA MET A 8 -29.05 15.21 35.75
C MET A 8 -28.58 13.77 35.96
N SER A 9 -29.28 12.82 35.33
CA SER A 9 -28.84 11.42 35.27
C SER A 9 -27.50 11.30 34.53
N LEU A 10 -26.76 10.23 34.82
CA LEU A 10 -25.43 10.00 34.24
C LEU A 10 -25.47 10.02 32.70
N GLY A 11 -26.49 9.38 32.09
CA GLY A 11 -26.68 9.39 30.63
C GLY A 11 -26.98 10.78 30.04
N GLN A 12 -27.75 11.61 30.74
CA GLN A 12 -28.05 12.97 30.29
C GLN A 12 -26.79 13.87 30.32
N ARG A 13 -25.90 13.67 31.30
CA ARG A 13 -24.63 14.39 31.37
C ARG A 13 -23.70 14.00 30.22
N ILE A 14 -23.56 12.70 29.99
CA ILE A 14 -22.75 12.16 28.87
C ILE A 14 -23.27 12.70 27.55
N PHE A 15 -24.58 12.61 27.27
CA PHE A 15 -25.16 13.13 26.04
C PHE A 15 -24.91 14.63 25.87
N ARG A 16 -25.06 15.42 26.94
CA ARG A 16 -24.85 16.87 26.87
C ARG A 16 -23.39 17.24 26.55
N ILE A 17 -22.43 16.53 27.13
CA ILE A 17 -21.00 16.70 26.85
C ILE A 17 -20.71 16.25 25.42
N ALA A 18 -21.14 15.04 25.05
CA ALA A 18 -20.92 14.44 23.75
C ALA A 18 -21.55 15.25 22.59
N ALA A 19 -22.65 15.95 22.84
CA ALA A 19 -23.31 16.86 21.90
C ALA A 19 -22.91 18.34 22.07
N GLY A 20 -21.81 18.60 22.78
CA GLY A 20 -21.28 19.94 23.05
C GLY A 20 -20.48 20.49 21.87
N PHE A 21 -20.48 21.82 21.71
CA PHE A 21 -19.65 22.49 20.69
C PHE A 21 -18.17 22.45 21.08
N GLU A 22 -17.88 22.36 22.37
CA GLU A 22 -16.52 22.31 22.93
C GLU A 22 -15.74 21.11 22.38
N ILE A 23 -16.37 19.93 22.29
CA ILE A 23 -15.75 18.74 21.69
C ILE A 23 -15.47 18.98 20.20
N ALA A 24 -16.42 19.57 19.46
CA ALA A 24 -16.22 19.88 18.05
C ALA A 24 -15.00 20.78 17.84
N VAL A 25 -14.86 21.84 18.64
CA VAL A 25 -13.70 22.76 18.58
C VAL A 25 -12.41 22.02 18.88
N ILE A 26 -12.37 21.22 19.97
CA ILE A 26 -11.18 20.45 20.32
C ILE A 26 -10.79 19.51 19.19
N CYS A 27 -11.74 18.75 18.64
CA CYS A 27 -11.51 17.86 17.51
C CYS A 27 -10.98 18.62 16.28
N LEU A 28 -11.60 19.75 15.90
CA LEU A 28 -11.17 20.54 14.76
C LEU A 28 -9.77 21.14 14.97
N SER A 29 -9.44 21.61 16.18
CA SER A 29 -8.10 22.07 16.52
C SER A 29 -7.06 20.95 16.46
N LEU A 30 -7.41 19.75 16.94
CA LEU A 30 -6.55 18.58 16.83
C LEU A 30 -6.33 18.16 15.37
N LEU A 31 -7.37 18.14 14.53
CA LEU A 31 -7.25 17.84 13.11
C LEU A 31 -6.40 18.88 12.37
N PHE A 32 -6.51 20.15 12.75
CA PHE A 32 -5.61 21.19 12.25
C PHE A 32 -4.15 20.89 12.62
N LEU A 33 -3.86 20.59 13.90
CA LEU A 33 -2.50 20.27 14.34
C LEU A 33 -1.95 19.01 13.65
N LEU A 34 -2.75 17.95 13.55
CA LEU A 34 -2.37 16.70 12.88
C LEU A 34 -2.06 16.93 11.40
N THR A 35 -2.89 17.70 10.70
CA THR A 35 -2.67 18.03 9.29
C THR A 35 -1.43 18.93 9.12
N PHE A 36 -1.25 19.90 10.02
CA PHE A 36 -0.10 20.81 10.02
C PHE A 36 1.22 20.06 10.24
N PHE A 37 1.31 19.24 11.29
CA PHE A 37 2.51 18.45 11.57
C PHE A 37 2.74 17.36 10.54
N GLY A 38 1.69 16.71 10.04
CA GLY A 38 1.78 15.78 8.92
C GLY A 38 2.38 16.45 7.69
N THR A 39 1.91 17.64 7.31
CA THR A 39 2.47 18.39 6.16
C THR A 39 3.95 18.73 6.35
N ILE A 40 4.35 19.09 7.57
CA ILE A 40 5.75 19.35 7.92
C ILE A 40 6.58 18.06 7.78
N GLU A 41 6.09 16.94 8.31
CA GLU A 41 6.78 15.65 8.29
C GLU A 41 6.89 15.02 6.91
N GLN A 42 5.86 15.19 6.07
CA GLN A 42 5.80 14.70 4.70
C GLN A 42 7.00 15.16 3.86
N ARG A 43 7.58 16.33 4.18
CA ARG A 43 8.80 16.82 3.52
C ARG A 43 9.99 15.86 3.69
N TRP A 44 10.11 15.22 4.86
CA TRP A 44 11.26 14.36 5.19
C TRP A 44 10.94 12.89 4.97
N PHE A 45 9.76 12.44 5.41
CA PHE A 45 9.37 11.03 5.41
C PHE A 45 8.42 10.67 4.25
N GLY A 46 8.19 11.56 3.29
CA GLY A 46 7.32 11.26 2.15
C GLY A 46 5.83 11.12 2.50
N LEU A 47 5.02 10.96 1.46
CA LEU A 47 3.55 10.94 1.56
C LEU A 47 3.04 9.67 2.24
N TRP A 48 3.48 8.50 1.77
CA TRP A 48 2.98 7.22 2.24
C TRP A 48 3.20 7.03 3.75
N THR A 49 4.44 7.19 4.21
CA THR A 49 4.81 7.01 5.63
C THR A 49 4.06 7.99 6.53
N THR A 50 3.90 9.24 6.09
CA THR A 50 3.23 10.27 6.87
C THR A 50 1.73 10.02 6.97
N ILE A 51 1.07 9.59 5.88
CA ILE A 51 -0.35 9.20 5.92
C ILE A 51 -0.55 8.06 6.91
N HIS A 52 0.26 6.99 6.82
CA HIS A 52 0.14 5.85 7.73
C HIS A 52 0.40 6.23 9.19
N LYS A 53 1.38 7.10 9.44
CA LYS A 53 1.69 7.58 10.79
C LYS A 53 0.56 8.43 11.39
N TYR A 54 -0.09 9.30 10.61
CA TYR A 54 -1.04 10.29 11.14
C TYR A 54 -2.51 9.90 11.02
N PHE A 55 -2.89 9.19 9.96
CA PHE A 55 -4.29 9.00 9.53
C PHE A 55 -4.76 7.54 9.53
N ASP A 56 -3.86 6.57 9.69
CA ASP A 56 -4.22 5.15 9.79
C ASP A 56 -4.99 4.86 11.10
N TYR A 57 -5.91 3.90 11.06
CA TYR A 57 -6.66 3.45 12.23
C TYR A 57 -5.76 2.80 13.29
N ASN A 58 -4.63 2.22 12.87
CA ASN A 58 -3.63 1.63 13.76
C ASN A 58 -2.89 2.69 14.59
N SER A 59 -2.88 3.95 14.14
CA SER A 59 -2.18 5.06 14.79
C SER A 59 -3.06 5.68 15.87
N VAL A 60 -3.11 5.07 17.05
CA VAL A 60 -3.90 5.59 18.19
C VAL A 60 -3.32 6.91 18.71
N PHE A 61 -2.00 6.98 18.84
CA PHE A 61 -1.26 8.18 19.21
C PHE A 61 -0.16 8.43 18.20
N VAL A 62 0.07 9.71 17.92
CA VAL A 62 1.05 10.20 16.96
C VAL A 62 2.02 11.12 17.67
N LEU A 63 3.30 10.88 17.46
CA LEU A 63 4.37 11.74 17.95
C LEU A 63 4.93 12.56 16.79
N PRO A 64 4.63 13.87 16.72
CA PRO A 64 5.24 14.73 15.72
C PRO A 64 6.75 14.79 15.89
N THR A 65 7.48 14.47 14.82
CA THR A 65 8.94 14.40 14.79
C THR A 65 9.51 15.27 13.68
N ARG A 66 10.69 15.83 13.89
CA ARG A 66 11.48 16.46 12.82
C ARG A 66 12.26 15.39 12.03
N GLY A 67 12.82 15.75 10.88
CA GLY A 67 13.62 14.83 10.05
C GLY A 67 14.82 14.17 10.76
N ASP A 68 15.30 14.70 11.89
CA ASP A 68 16.32 14.06 12.75
C ASP A 68 15.73 13.11 13.81
N GLY A 69 14.44 12.77 13.71
CA GLY A 69 13.73 11.89 14.64
C GLY A 69 13.36 12.55 15.98
N LYS A 70 13.76 13.80 16.22
CA LYS A 70 13.45 14.50 17.47
C LYS A 70 11.98 14.90 17.52
N VAL A 71 11.34 14.61 18.65
CA VAL A 71 9.95 14.99 18.93
C VAL A 71 9.83 16.50 19.03
N ILE A 72 8.91 17.09 18.26
CA ILE A 72 8.66 18.54 18.21
C ILE A 72 7.37 18.95 18.94
N PHE A 73 6.48 18.01 19.23
CA PHE A 73 5.22 18.27 19.90
C PHE A 73 4.79 17.07 20.78
N PRO A 74 4.05 17.28 21.88
CA PRO A 74 3.48 16.20 22.67
C PRO A 74 2.66 15.20 21.84
N PRO A 75 2.45 13.96 22.33
CA PRO A 75 1.64 12.99 21.62
C PRO A 75 0.23 13.53 21.37
N LEU A 76 -0.17 13.48 20.10
CA LEU A 76 -1.52 13.79 19.64
C LEU A 76 -2.30 12.49 19.47
N PRO A 77 -3.63 12.48 19.69
CA PRO A 77 -4.45 11.36 19.23
C PRO A 77 -4.40 11.27 17.70
N GLY A 78 -4.42 10.08 17.14
CA GLY A 78 -4.41 9.90 15.68
C GLY A 78 -5.65 10.45 15.00
N ALA A 79 -5.49 10.90 13.76
CA ALA A 79 -6.55 11.62 13.05
C ALA A 79 -7.80 10.76 12.82
N TYR A 80 -7.63 9.46 12.55
CA TYR A 80 -8.75 8.53 12.43
C TYR A 80 -9.67 8.57 13.66
N TRP A 81 -9.09 8.48 14.86
CA TRP A 81 -9.84 8.49 16.12
C TRP A 81 -10.46 9.86 16.43
N VAL A 82 -9.75 10.95 16.11
CA VAL A 82 -10.31 12.31 16.24
C VAL A 82 -11.52 12.49 15.31
N ILE A 83 -11.47 11.97 14.08
CA ILE A 83 -12.58 11.97 13.13
C ILE A 83 -13.75 11.13 13.64
N VAL A 84 -13.51 9.96 14.24
CA VAL A 84 -14.56 9.13 14.85
C VAL A 84 -15.29 9.89 15.96
N VAL A 85 -14.54 10.53 16.88
CA VAL A 85 -15.12 11.34 17.96
C VAL A 85 -15.90 12.54 17.41
N LEU A 86 -15.34 13.22 16.40
CA LEU A 86 -16.02 14.34 15.73
C LEU A 86 -17.31 13.90 15.05
N SER A 87 -17.30 12.74 14.38
CA SER A 87 -18.48 12.18 13.70
C SER A 87 -19.59 11.87 14.70
N PHE A 88 -19.25 11.26 15.84
CA PHE A 88 -20.21 11.00 16.91
C PHE A 88 -20.76 12.30 17.52
N ASN A 89 -19.88 13.28 17.75
CA ASN A 89 -20.28 14.61 18.23
C ASN A 89 -21.24 15.31 17.26
N MET A 90 -20.93 15.32 15.96
CA MET A 90 -21.76 15.92 14.92
C MET A 90 -23.09 15.19 14.75
N PHE A 91 -23.12 13.86 14.91
CA PHE A 91 -24.37 13.11 14.91
C PHE A 91 -25.27 13.53 16.08
N LEU A 92 -24.74 13.52 17.32
CA LEU A 92 -25.53 13.88 18.50
C LEU A 92 -25.90 15.37 18.55
N GLY A 93 -24.95 16.26 18.25
CA GLY A 93 -25.13 17.71 18.31
C GLY A 93 -25.81 18.29 17.08
N GLY A 94 -25.30 17.94 15.90
CA GLY A 94 -25.69 18.49 14.60
C GLY A 94 -26.96 17.87 13.99
N ILE A 95 -27.33 16.65 14.39
CA ILE A 95 -28.54 15.96 13.88
C ILE A 95 -29.57 15.73 14.99
N VAL A 96 -29.19 15.04 16.08
CA VAL A 96 -30.15 14.63 17.12
C VAL A 96 -30.63 15.81 17.97
N ARG A 97 -29.70 16.63 18.48
CA ARG A 97 -29.98 17.79 19.34
C ARG A 97 -30.38 19.04 18.55
N ALA A 98 -30.00 19.13 17.28
CA ALA A 98 -30.26 20.29 16.44
C ALA A 98 -31.77 20.61 16.34
N ARG A 99 -32.11 21.90 16.29
CA ARG A 99 -33.51 22.34 16.19
C ARG A 99 -34.09 21.91 14.84
N LYS A 100 -35.14 21.09 14.89
CA LYS A 100 -35.85 20.61 13.70
C LYS A 100 -36.81 21.68 13.17
N GLY A 101 -36.91 21.79 11.86
CA GLY A 101 -37.85 22.70 11.20
C GLY A 101 -37.35 23.18 9.83
N TRP A 102 -38.29 23.57 8.97
CA TRP A 102 -38.02 23.94 7.57
C TRP A 102 -36.96 25.05 7.43
N ARG A 103 -37.00 26.06 8.30
CA ARG A 103 -36.03 27.17 8.33
C ARG A 103 -34.59 26.74 8.67
N LYS A 104 -34.39 25.52 9.17
CA LYS A 104 -33.08 24.95 9.56
C LYS A 104 -32.73 23.71 8.73
N ALA A 105 -33.53 23.40 7.70
CA ALA A 105 -33.27 22.29 6.79
C ALA A 105 -31.87 22.37 6.18
N GLY A 106 -31.45 23.55 5.71
CA GLY A 106 -30.09 23.73 5.17
C GLY A 106 -28.98 23.34 6.14
N VAL A 107 -29.09 23.75 7.41
CA VAL A 107 -28.10 23.40 8.45
C VAL A 107 -28.07 21.89 8.71
N LEU A 108 -29.24 21.25 8.80
CA LEU A 108 -29.35 19.79 8.97
C LEU A 108 -28.77 19.05 7.76
N VAL A 109 -29.07 19.50 6.54
CA VAL A 109 -28.52 18.95 5.30
C VAL A 109 -26.99 19.08 5.27
N SER A 110 -26.43 20.22 5.65
CA SER A 110 -24.96 20.39 5.69
C SER A 110 -24.30 19.46 6.70
N HIS A 111 -24.84 19.34 7.92
CA HIS A 111 -24.27 18.43 8.92
C HIS A 111 -24.40 16.98 8.50
N PHE A 112 -25.52 16.61 7.87
CA PHE A 112 -25.71 15.28 7.32
C PHE A 112 -24.73 14.99 6.18
N ALA A 113 -24.52 15.94 5.26
CA ALA A 113 -23.57 15.81 4.16
C ALA A 113 -22.13 15.62 4.67
N ILE A 114 -21.70 16.42 5.65
CA ILE A 114 -20.38 16.28 6.26
C ILE A 114 -20.26 14.92 6.95
N LEU A 115 -21.24 14.51 7.76
CA LEU A 115 -21.24 13.22 8.43
C LEU A 115 -21.18 12.07 7.42
N PHE A 116 -21.94 12.16 6.33
CA PHE A 116 -21.93 11.21 5.24
C PHE A 116 -20.55 11.11 4.58
N MET A 117 -19.90 12.25 4.29
CA MET A 117 -18.54 12.26 3.73
C MET A 117 -17.51 11.64 4.70
N LEU A 118 -17.63 11.89 6.01
CA LEU A 118 -16.73 11.28 7.01
C LEU A 118 -16.90 9.76 7.06
N VAL A 119 -18.13 9.25 7.03
CA VAL A 119 -18.42 7.82 6.99
C VAL A 119 -17.92 7.20 5.69
N ALA A 120 -18.17 7.84 4.54
CA ALA A 120 -17.66 7.39 3.25
C ALA A 120 -16.12 7.33 3.24
N GLY A 121 -15.45 8.33 3.81
CA GLY A 121 -14.00 8.36 3.99
C GLY A 121 -13.50 7.22 4.89
N ALA A 122 -14.17 6.94 6.01
CA ALA A 122 -13.82 5.83 6.89
C ALA A 122 -13.97 4.46 6.18
N VAL A 123 -15.08 4.24 5.48
CA VAL A 123 -15.29 3.03 4.67
C VAL A 123 -14.20 2.92 3.61
N SER A 124 -13.93 3.99 2.87
CA SER A 124 -12.86 4.00 1.88
C SER A 124 -11.50 3.68 2.51
N SER A 125 -11.17 4.19 3.69
CA SER A 125 -9.88 3.92 4.33
C SER A 125 -9.65 2.45 4.69
N VAL A 126 -10.71 1.69 4.95
CA VAL A 126 -10.62 0.28 5.35
C VAL A 126 -10.70 -0.66 4.15
N TYR A 127 -11.45 -0.30 3.11
CA TYR A 127 -11.76 -1.20 1.98
C TYR A 127 -11.06 -0.83 0.67
N LYS A 128 -10.45 0.34 0.56
CA LYS A 128 -9.77 0.75 -0.68
C LYS A 128 -8.53 -0.10 -0.91
N GLU A 129 -8.45 -0.71 -2.08
CA GLU A 129 -7.20 -1.21 -2.64
C GLU A 129 -6.74 -0.28 -3.77
N GLU A 130 -5.44 -0.04 -3.83
CA GLU A 130 -4.81 0.79 -4.84
C GLU A 130 -3.81 -0.05 -5.63
N GLY A 131 -3.71 0.25 -6.92
CA GLY A 131 -2.75 -0.34 -7.82
C GLY A 131 -2.47 0.58 -9.00
N ASN A 132 -1.42 0.27 -9.73
CA ASN A 132 -1.02 0.99 -10.93
C ASN A 132 -1.08 0.04 -12.12
N MET A 133 -1.71 0.49 -13.20
CA MET A 133 -1.66 -0.17 -14.49
C MET A 133 -0.73 0.64 -15.38
N ARG A 134 0.46 0.10 -15.63
CA ARG A 134 1.41 0.69 -16.58
C ARG A 134 1.08 0.20 -17.98
N VAL A 135 0.79 1.14 -18.90
CA VAL A 135 0.54 0.87 -20.32
C VAL A 135 1.38 1.85 -21.13
N LEU A 136 2.21 1.36 -22.06
CA LEU A 136 2.95 2.24 -22.96
C LEU A 136 2.11 2.54 -24.21
N GLN A 137 2.47 3.60 -24.93
CA GLN A 137 1.75 4.01 -26.12
C GLN A 137 1.81 2.90 -27.19
N GLY A 138 0.64 2.49 -27.68
CA GLY A 138 0.47 1.37 -28.61
C GLY A 138 0.26 0.01 -27.93
N GLU A 139 0.39 -0.07 -26.60
CA GLU A 139 0.22 -1.31 -25.84
C GLU A 139 -1.18 -1.45 -25.24
N LYS A 140 -1.43 -2.67 -24.74
CA LYS A 140 -2.62 -3.08 -24.01
C LYS A 140 -2.23 -3.69 -22.69
N SER A 141 -3.01 -3.45 -21.66
CA SER A 141 -2.88 -4.15 -20.38
C SER A 141 -4.25 -4.52 -19.83
N ASP A 142 -4.34 -5.70 -19.26
CA ASP A 142 -5.52 -6.27 -18.59
C ASP A 142 -5.27 -6.51 -17.10
N TYR A 143 -4.19 -5.95 -16.54
CA TYR A 143 -3.88 -6.09 -15.12
C TYR A 143 -3.31 -4.80 -14.52
N ALA A 144 -3.54 -4.63 -13.22
CA ALA A 144 -2.89 -3.63 -12.38
C ALA A 144 -1.91 -4.31 -11.42
N GLN A 145 -0.97 -3.55 -10.87
CA GLN A 145 0.00 -4.02 -9.89
C GLN A 145 -0.19 -3.28 -8.57
N LYS A 146 -0.23 -4.00 -7.45
CA LYS A 146 -0.30 -3.37 -6.12
C LYS A 146 1.09 -2.89 -5.71
N LEU A 147 1.29 -1.57 -5.63
CA LEU A 147 2.59 -0.91 -5.47
C LEU A 147 3.44 -1.41 -4.29
N PHE A 148 2.81 -1.80 -3.17
CA PHE A 148 3.51 -2.11 -1.91
C PHE A 148 3.38 -3.58 -1.47
N LYS A 149 2.86 -4.45 -2.36
CA LYS A 149 2.70 -5.89 -2.11
C LYS A 149 3.46 -6.64 -3.20
N HIS A 150 4.30 -7.58 -2.78
CA HIS A 150 5.10 -8.39 -3.69
C HIS A 150 4.78 -9.88 -3.49
N ASP A 151 4.46 -10.57 -4.57
CA ASP A 151 4.15 -11.99 -4.66
C ASP A 151 5.30 -12.73 -5.36
N ILE A 152 5.50 -14.00 -5.00
CA ILE A 152 6.39 -14.89 -5.74
C ILE A 152 5.53 -15.73 -6.69
N GLU A 153 5.87 -15.71 -7.97
CA GLU A 153 5.22 -16.53 -8.99
C GLU A 153 6.20 -17.57 -9.52
N VAL A 154 5.71 -18.79 -9.70
CA VAL A 154 6.44 -19.93 -10.26
C VAL A 154 5.70 -20.44 -11.49
N PHE A 155 6.37 -20.54 -12.63
CA PHE A 155 5.77 -21.01 -13.88
C PHE A 155 6.72 -21.87 -14.69
N ALA A 156 6.17 -22.73 -15.54
CA ALA A 156 6.92 -23.46 -16.55
C ALA A 156 6.97 -22.64 -17.85
N PHE A 157 7.99 -22.90 -18.66
CA PHE A 157 8.03 -22.42 -20.05
C PHE A 157 7.51 -23.52 -20.98
N ASP A 158 6.68 -23.13 -21.96
CA ASP A 158 6.22 -24.03 -23.01
C ASP A 158 7.28 -24.21 -24.11
N GLU A 159 6.96 -25.00 -25.15
CA GLU A 159 7.87 -25.28 -26.27
C GLU A 159 8.21 -24.04 -27.11
N ALA A 160 7.34 -23.02 -27.11
CA ALA A 160 7.56 -21.75 -27.80
C ALA A 160 8.41 -20.78 -26.94
N GLY A 161 8.62 -21.10 -25.67
CA GLY A 161 9.31 -20.25 -24.70
C GLY A 161 8.38 -19.24 -24.01
N ASP A 162 7.06 -19.39 -24.16
CA ASP A 162 6.07 -18.59 -23.47
C ASP A 162 5.82 -19.12 -22.06
N ARG A 163 5.39 -18.24 -21.16
CA ARG A 163 5.10 -18.60 -19.76
C ARG A 163 3.73 -19.28 -19.66
N GLU A 164 3.67 -20.42 -18.98
CA GLU A 164 2.40 -21.00 -18.56
C GLU A 164 1.78 -20.24 -17.38
N GLU A 165 0.52 -20.57 -17.04
CA GLU A 165 -0.15 -20.05 -15.84
C GLU A 165 0.69 -20.33 -14.57
N PRO A 166 1.03 -19.29 -13.79
CA PRO A 166 1.88 -19.41 -12.63
C PRO A 166 1.14 -19.93 -11.39
N ALA A 167 1.86 -20.65 -10.54
CA ALA A 167 1.48 -20.83 -9.15
C ALA A 167 1.98 -19.64 -8.31
N ILE A 168 1.14 -19.13 -7.41
CA ILE A 168 1.39 -17.84 -6.73
C ILE A 168 1.52 -18.05 -5.22
N ILE A 169 2.63 -17.58 -4.65
CA ILE A 169 2.81 -17.42 -3.20
C ILE A 169 2.54 -15.97 -2.84
N ARG A 170 1.45 -15.75 -2.10
CA ARG A 170 0.98 -14.40 -1.75
C ARG A 170 1.87 -13.71 -0.74
N SER A 171 2.02 -12.39 -0.90
CA SER A 171 2.82 -11.49 -0.06
C SER A 171 2.50 -11.62 1.43
N LYS A 172 1.22 -11.84 1.78
CA LYS A 172 0.80 -12.01 3.17
C LYS A 172 1.47 -13.21 3.85
N ILE A 173 1.69 -14.29 3.10
CA ILE A 173 2.33 -15.51 3.60
C ILE A 173 3.83 -15.27 3.73
N ILE A 174 4.45 -14.66 2.71
CA ILE A 174 5.88 -14.33 2.71
C ILE A 174 6.23 -13.39 3.87
N LYS A 175 5.47 -12.32 4.06
CA LYS A 175 5.64 -11.36 5.17
C LYS A 175 5.44 -12.00 6.54
N SER A 176 4.66 -13.09 6.63
CA SER A 176 4.47 -13.83 7.89
C SER A 176 5.70 -14.65 8.30
N LEU A 177 6.68 -14.81 7.41
CA LEU A 177 7.98 -15.38 7.76
C LEU A 177 8.61 -14.56 8.89
N GLY A 178 8.65 -13.22 8.77
CA GLY A 178 9.25 -12.36 9.80
C GLY A 178 10.66 -12.86 10.17
N ASN A 179 10.84 -13.28 11.43
CA ASN A 179 12.08 -13.87 11.95
C ASN A 179 12.12 -15.42 11.93
N LYS A 180 11.14 -16.08 11.30
CA LYS A 180 11.18 -17.55 11.13
C LYS A 180 12.29 -17.93 10.16
N ASP A 181 12.86 -19.12 10.36
CA ASP A 181 13.99 -19.61 9.57
C ASP A 181 13.60 -19.86 8.10
N SER A 182 12.44 -20.51 7.86
CA SER A 182 11.97 -20.80 6.51
C SER A 182 10.45 -20.96 6.38
N LEU A 183 9.94 -20.87 5.14
CA LEU A 183 8.55 -21.11 4.75
C LEU A 183 8.53 -22.08 3.57
N GLU A 184 7.96 -23.26 3.79
CA GLU A 184 7.68 -24.22 2.73
C GLU A 184 6.42 -23.84 1.95
N ALA A 185 6.49 -23.91 0.63
CA ALA A 185 5.40 -23.75 -0.30
C ALA A 185 5.42 -24.92 -1.29
N SER A 186 4.34 -25.71 -1.28
CA SER A 186 4.09 -26.78 -2.24
C SER A 186 2.97 -26.38 -3.20
N PHE A 187 2.99 -26.97 -4.39
CA PHE A 187 2.04 -26.66 -5.45
C PHE A 187 1.49 -27.94 -6.04
N GLU A 188 0.17 -28.02 -6.26
CA GLU A 188 -0.43 -29.21 -6.90
C GLU A 188 0.04 -29.40 -8.35
N LYS A 189 0.47 -28.31 -9.01
CA LYS A 189 0.91 -28.32 -10.41
C LYS A 189 2.34 -28.84 -10.62
N PHE A 190 3.16 -28.87 -9.56
CA PHE A 190 4.60 -29.10 -9.68
C PHE A 190 5.06 -30.24 -8.77
N ASP A 191 6.02 -31.03 -9.24
CA ASP A 191 6.67 -32.15 -8.55
C ASP A 191 7.88 -31.71 -7.71
N PHE A 192 7.88 -30.46 -7.27
CA PHE A 192 8.89 -29.86 -6.42
C PHE A 192 8.26 -28.87 -5.44
N LYS A 193 8.99 -28.55 -4.39
CA LYS A 193 8.62 -27.60 -3.35
C LYS A 193 9.60 -26.44 -3.30
N LEU A 194 9.12 -25.31 -2.82
CA LEU A 194 9.93 -24.13 -2.54
C LEU A 194 10.07 -23.94 -1.04
N GLU A 195 11.29 -23.88 -0.54
CA GLU A 195 11.58 -23.41 0.80
C GLU A 195 12.13 -21.98 0.71
N ILE A 196 11.34 -21.00 1.13
CA ILE A 196 11.74 -19.60 1.19
C ILE A 196 12.52 -19.39 2.48
N GLU A 197 13.79 -18.99 2.35
CA GLU A 197 14.72 -18.71 3.43
C GLU A 197 15.09 -17.23 3.44
N LYS A 198 15.41 -16.69 4.63
CA LYS A 198 16.04 -15.37 4.81
C LYS A 198 15.35 -14.26 4.00
N TYR A 199 14.08 -14.01 4.32
CA TYR A 199 13.34 -12.87 3.79
C TYR A 199 13.89 -11.54 4.33
N LEU A 200 14.26 -10.64 3.42
CA LEU A 200 14.66 -9.28 3.71
C LEU A 200 13.58 -8.33 3.16
N PRO A 201 12.87 -7.57 4.01
CA PRO A 201 11.82 -6.67 3.55
C PRO A 201 12.37 -5.50 2.72
N TYR A 202 13.63 -5.14 2.94
CA TYR A 202 14.33 -4.04 2.27
C TYR A 202 15.73 -4.54 1.91
N SER A 203 15.98 -4.71 0.61
CA SER A 203 17.24 -5.26 0.13
C SER A 203 17.64 -4.73 -1.24
N GLU A 204 18.92 -4.85 -1.55
CA GLU A 204 19.47 -4.71 -2.89
C GLU A 204 20.15 -6.01 -3.32
N LEU A 205 20.13 -6.28 -4.63
CA LEU A 205 20.87 -7.38 -5.21
C LEU A 205 22.28 -6.92 -5.58
N ALA A 206 23.29 -7.60 -5.05
CA ALA A 206 24.69 -7.33 -5.35
C ALA A 206 25.34 -8.49 -6.10
N LEU A 207 26.29 -8.18 -6.97
CA LEU A 207 27.14 -9.14 -7.67
C LEU A 207 28.41 -9.37 -6.86
N ASP A 208 28.73 -10.63 -6.58
CA ASP A 208 30.01 -11.03 -6.00
C ASP A 208 31.12 -10.82 -7.05
N SER A 209 32.06 -9.96 -6.70
CA SER A 209 33.15 -9.55 -7.58
C SER A 209 34.42 -9.27 -6.78
N PRO A 210 35.60 -9.20 -7.42
CA PRO A 210 36.85 -8.94 -6.71
C PRO A 210 36.85 -7.64 -5.89
N THR A 211 36.05 -6.64 -6.29
CA THR A 211 35.93 -5.33 -5.64
C THR A 211 34.77 -5.24 -4.64
N THR A 212 33.82 -6.16 -4.72
CA THR A 212 32.57 -6.13 -3.92
C THR A 212 32.26 -7.54 -3.50
N ARG A 213 32.54 -7.84 -2.22
CA ARG A 213 32.36 -9.17 -1.64
C ARG A 213 31.16 -9.20 -0.71
N PRO A 214 30.51 -10.37 -0.55
CA PRO A 214 29.48 -10.56 0.45
C PRO A 214 29.97 -10.16 1.86
N PRO A 215 29.25 -9.27 2.57
CA PRO A 215 29.55 -8.99 3.97
C PRO A 215 29.18 -10.21 4.83
N ASN A 216 29.92 -10.43 5.93
CA ASN A 216 29.62 -11.49 6.91
C ASN A 216 29.42 -12.90 6.34
N ASP A 217 30.15 -13.25 5.27
CA ASP A 217 30.03 -14.54 4.57
C ASP A 217 28.60 -14.83 4.08
N GLU A 218 27.88 -13.80 3.64
CA GLU A 218 26.58 -13.92 2.99
C GLU A 218 26.59 -14.97 1.87
N LYS A 219 25.56 -15.82 1.81
CA LYS A 219 25.50 -16.92 0.83
C LYS A 219 25.42 -16.35 -0.58
N VAL A 220 26.42 -16.66 -1.40
CA VAL A 220 26.42 -16.34 -2.84
C VAL A 220 25.73 -17.46 -3.61
N VAL A 221 24.78 -17.10 -4.47
CA VAL A 221 24.04 -18.02 -5.34
C VAL A 221 24.12 -17.46 -6.76
N ASP A 222 24.65 -18.26 -7.69
CA ASP A 222 24.85 -17.88 -9.09
C ASP A 222 25.62 -16.55 -9.26
N GLY A 223 26.54 -16.25 -8.33
CA GLY A 223 27.34 -15.02 -8.31
C GLY A 223 26.63 -13.81 -7.67
N PHE A 224 25.41 -13.96 -7.17
CA PHE A 224 24.65 -12.88 -6.55
C PHE A 224 24.38 -13.14 -5.07
N TYR A 225 24.19 -12.07 -4.31
CA TYR A 225 23.77 -12.11 -2.91
C TYR A 225 22.91 -10.88 -2.57
N LEU A 226 22.13 -10.98 -1.50
CA LEU A 226 21.30 -9.87 -1.03
C LEU A 226 22.04 -9.04 0.03
N VAL A 227 21.90 -7.73 -0.08
CA VAL A 227 22.36 -6.75 0.91
C VAL A 227 21.13 -6.17 1.59
N GLU A 228 21.04 -6.27 2.91
CA GLU A 228 20.02 -5.58 3.69
C GLU A 228 20.30 -4.07 3.67
N VAL A 229 19.27 -3.28 3.38
CA VAL A 229 19.36 -1.82 3.34
C VAL A 229 18.35 -1.20 4.29
N GLU A 230 18.64 0.02 4.73
CA GLU A 230 17.66 0.78 5.51
C GLU A 230 16.44 1.12 4.65
N LYS A 231 15.26 1.13 5.28
CA LYS A 231 14.01 1.53 4.63
C LYS A 231 14.11 2.97 4.12
N ASP A 232 13.90 3.18 2.82
CA ASP A 232 13.66 4.50 2.26
C ASP A 232 12.27 4.97 2.72
N THR A 233 12.25 5.78 3.77
CA THR A 233 10.99 6.32 4.30
C THR A 233 10.35 7.32 3.36
N LYS A 234 11.11 7.99 2.49
CA LYS A 234 10.64 9.08 1.63
C LYS A 234 10.00 8.57 0.35
N THR A 235 10.52 7.49 -0.21
CA THR A 235 10.06 6.88 -1.46
C THR A 235 9.76 5.40 -1.23
N GLU A 236 8.55 5.10 -0.80
CA GLU A 236 8.18 3.72 -0.41
C GLU A 236 8.31 2.73 -1.59
N GLU A 237 8.09 3.19 -2.83
CA GLU A 237 8.21 2.38 -4.05
C GLU A 237 9.64 1.91 -4.34
N ARG A 238 10.66 2.50 -3.71
CA ARG A 238 12.05 2.03 -3.84
C ARG A 238 12.37 0.85 -2.93
N ASN A 239 11.56 0.65 -1.89
CA ASN A 239 11.75 -0.41 -0.92
C ASN A 239 11.43 -1.77 -1.57
N THR A 240 12.48 -2.50 -1.90
CA THR A 240 12.39 -3.74 -2.67
C THR A 240 12.74 -4.94 -1.80
N PRO A 241 11.83 -5.92 -1.63
CA PRO A 241 12.12 -7.11 -0.86
C PRO A 241 12.99 -8.11 -1.64
N GLY A 242 13.68 -8.97 -0.89
CA GLY A 242 14.46 -10.07 -1.42
C GLY A 242 14.40 -11.29 -0.50
N CYS A 243 14.66 -12.46 -1.04
CA CYS A 243 14.78 -13.70 -0.26
C CYS A 243 15.65 -14.73 -0.99
N TYR A 244 16.08 -15.74 -0.25
CA TYR A 244 16.68 -16.94 -0.82
C TYR A 244 15.61 -18.00 -0.94
N VAL A 245 15.66 -18.81 -2.00
CA VAL A 245 14.72 -19.90 -2.20
C VAL A 245 15.48 -21.17 -2.51
N ARG A 246 15.15 -22.25 -1.81
CA ARG A 246 15.60 -23.61 -2.15
C ARG A 246 14.48 -24.30 -2.90
N ILE A 247 14.83 -24.87 -4.05
CA ILE A 247 13.96 -25.75 -4.80
C ILE A 247 14.32 -27.17 -4.38
N GLU A 248 13.34 -27.91 -3.88
CA GLU A 248 13.51 -29.28 -3.40
C GLU A 248 12.56 -30.22 -4.15
N ASP A 249 13.01 -31.45 -4.43
CA ASP A 249 12.12 -32.49 -4.92
C ASP A 249 11.12 -32.94 -3.84
N GLU A 250 10.17 -33.82 -4.19
CA GLU A 250 9.17 -34.33 -3.23
C GLU A 250 9.80 -35.08 -2.04
N ASP A 251 10.99 -35.65 -2.23
CA ASP A 251 11.75 -36.42 -1.24
C ASP A 251 12.69 -35.56 -0.37
N GLY A 252 12.74 -34.23 -0.61
CA GLY A 252 13.57 -33.27 0.12
C GLY A 252 15.01 -33.11 -0.41
N GLY A 253 15.30 -33.64 -1.60
CA GLY A 253 16.56 -33.44 -2.30
C GLY A 253 16.65 -32.03 -2.90
N LEU A 254 17.76 -31.33 -2.64
CA LEU A 254 17.98 -29.99 -3.19
C LEU A 254 18.22 -30.04 -4.71
N ILE A 255 17.34 -29.42 -5.48
CA ILE A 255 17.47 -29.23 -6.93
C ILE A 255 18.37 -28.03 -7.22
N GLN A 256 18.02 -26.84 -6.71
CA GLN A 256 18.77 -25.60 -6.93
C GLN A 256 18.47 -24.58 -5.82
N ARG A 257 19.42 -23.68 -5.55
CA ARG A 257 19.17 -22.47 -4.75
C ARG A 257 19.03 -21.28 -5.68
N LEU A 258 18.11 -20.37 -5.35
CA LEU A 258 17.85 -19.14 -6.08
C LEU A 258 17.97 -17.94 -5.13
N VAL A 259 18.41 -16.80 -5.65
CA VAL A 259 18.27 -15.49 -5.01
C VAL A 259 17.19 -14.73 -5.74
N LEU A 260 16.12 -14.38 -5.03
CA LEU A 260 15.03 -13.60 -5.58
C LEU A 260 15.09 -12.18 -5.02
N TRP A 261 15.02 -11.20 -5.91
CA TRP A 261 14.89 -9.80 -5.57
C TRP A 261 13.79 -9.20 -6.41
N ALA A 262 12.88 -8.44 -5.79
CA ALA A 262 11.70 -7.96 -6.51
C ALA A 262 11.99 -6.90 -7.59
N GLY A 263 13.21 -6.39 -7.62
CA GLY A 263 13.72 -5.50 -8.68
C GLY A 263 14.34 -6.25 -9.87
N ASN A 264 14.33 -7.59 -9.86
CA ASN A 264 14.87 -8.37 -10.97
C ASN A 264 14.04 -8.13 -12.24
N PRO A 265 14.69 -7.74 -13.37
CA PRO A 265 13.98 -7.48 -14.62
C PRO A 265 13.49 -8.75 -15.32
N TYR A 266 14.06 -9.91 -14.96
CA TYR A 266 13.77 -11.20 -15.59
C TYR A 266 13.57 -12.29 -14.52
N PRO A 267 12.80 -13.35 -14.85
CA PRO A 267 12.69 -14.54 -14.00
C PRO A 267 14.06 -15.16 -13.71
N VAL A 268 14.25 -15.61 -12.47
CA VAL A 268 15.34 -16.52 -12.14
C VAL A 268 14.91 -17.92 -12.53
N THR A 269 15.72 -18.64 -13.30
CA THR A 269 15.30 -19.92 -13.89
C THR A 269 16.08 -21.10 -13.35
N PHE A 270 15.41 -22.24 -13.22
CA PHE A 270 16.01 -23.54 -12.91
C PHE A 270 15.43 -24.61 -13.82
N ASN A 271 16.09 -25.78 -13.88
CA ASN A 271 15.61 -26.93 -14.65
C ASN A 271 15.27 -28.09 -13.72
N HIS A 272 14.14 -28.74 -13.98
CA HIS A 272 13.72 -29.95 -13.27
C HIS A 272 12.88 -30.84 -14.21
N GLY A 273 13.05 -32.16 -14.14
CA GLY A 273 12.28 -33.09 -14.99
C GLY A 273 12.39 -32.85 -16.50
N GLY A 274 13.51 -32.29 -16.98
CA GLY A 274 13.69 -31.92 -18.40
C GLY A 274 12.92 -30.68 -18.85
N LYS A 275 12.24 -29.98 -17.94
CA LYS A 275 11.56 -28.71 -18.19
C LYS A 275 12.31 -27.55 -17.55
N ARG A 276 12.14 -26.36 -18.14
CA ARG A 276 12.64 -25.10 -17.59
C ARG A 276 11.51 -24.40 -16.82
N PHE A 277 11.83 -23.94 -15.63
CA PHE A 277 10.92 -23.17 -14.78
C PHE A 277 11.48 -21.78 -14.54
N GLY A 278 10.58 -20.81 -14.35
CA GLY A 278 10.88 -19.44 -13.95
C GLY A 278 10.27 -19.15 -12.60
N VAL A 279 11.03 -18.44 -11.76
CA VAL A 279 10.57 -17.89 -10.49
C VAL A 279 10.79 -16.39 -10.51
N THR A 280 9.70 -15.64 -10.30
CA THR A 280 9.72 -14.18 -10.27
C THR A 280 9.24 -13.69 -8.92
N TYR A 281 9.92 -12.68 -8.39
CA TYR A 281 9.41 -11.91 -7.26
C TYR A 281 8.95 -10.57 -7.83
N LEU A 282 7.65 -10.29 -7.84
CA LEU A 282 7.11 -9.09 -8.48
C LEU A 282 5.98 -8.48 -7.66
N MET A 283 5.57 -7.26 -8.00
CA MET A 283 4.37 -6.66 -7.41
C MET A 283 3.14 -7.53 -7.67
N GLU A 284 2.28 -7.69 -6.66
CA GLU A 284 1.05 -8.49 -6.75
C GLU A 284 0.22 -8.05 -7.96
N ILE A 285 0.03 -8.98 -8.90
CA ILE A 285 -0.81 -8.78 -10.08
C ILE A 285 -2.27 -8.85 -9.66
N TRP A 286 -3.01 -7.83 -10.07
CA TRP A 286 -4.45 -7.74 -9.96
C TRP A 286 -5.06 -7.74 -11.37
N PRO A 287 -5.54 -8.90 -11.86
CA PRO A 287 -6.24 -8.98 -13.13
C PRO A 287 -7.48 -8.10 -13.11
N MET A 288 -7.65 -7.30 -14.16
CA MET A 288 -8.80 -6.44 -14.34
C MET A 288 -9.85 -7.17 -15.19
N PRO A 289 -11.15 -6.92 -14.96
CA PRO A 289 -12.21 -7.51 -15.77
C PRO A 289 -12.32 -6.83 -17.16
N PHE A 290 -11.34 -6.01 -17.55
CA PHE A 290 -11.31 -5.27 -18.80
C PHE A 290 -9.85 -5.00 -19.22
N VAL A 291 -9.67 -4.73 -20.51
CA VAL A 291 -8.39 -4.33 -21.10
C VAL A 291 -8.37 -2.82 -21.33
N VAL A 292 -7.24 -2.18 -21.06
CA VAL A 292 -6.98 -0.78 -21.43
C VAL A 292 -5.93 -0.75 -22.54
N GLU A 293 -6.27 -0.14 -23.66
CA GLU A 293 -5.37 0.17 -24.77
C GLU A 293 -5.00 1.64 -24.73
N LEU A 294 -3.71 1.96 -24.70
CA LEU A 294 -3.23 3.34 -24.79
C LEU A 294 -2.91 3.67 -26.25
N ASN A 295 -3.80 4.41 -26.92
CA ASN A 295 -3.61 4.74 -28.33
C ASN A 295 -2.55 5.82 -28.53
N LYS A 296 -2.66 6.90 -27.75
CA LYS A 296 -1.82 8.07 -27.92
C LYS A 296 -1.74 8.90 -26.64
N THR A 297 -0.55 9.34 -26.32
CA THR A 297 -0.33 10.34 -25.28
C THR A 297 0.10 11.65 -25.94
N PHE A 298 -0.41 12.76 -25.41
CA PHE A 298 -0.07 14.12 -25.77
C PHE A 298 0.47 14.81 -24.52
N GLY A 299 1.36 15.76 -24.68
CA GLY A 299 1.82 16.57 -23.55
C GLY A 299 2.78 17.66 -23.98
N GLU A 300 2.94 18.64 -23.10
CA GLU A 300 3.96 19.67 -23.15
C GLU A 300 4.72 19.65 -21.83
N ASN A 301 6.01 19.96 -21.88
CA ASN A 301 6.84 20.09 -20.69
C ASN A 301 6.98 21.56 -20.30
N HIS A 302 7.25 21.82 -19.02
CA HIS A 302 7.71 23.14 -18.61
C HIS A 302 9.01 23.51 -19.35
N PRO A 303 9.15 24.76 -19.83
CA PRO A 303 10.32 25.18 -20.59
C PRO A 303 11.64 24.82 -19.89
N GLY A 304 12.52 24.10 -20.60
CA GLY A 304 13.83 23.69 -20.09
C GLY A 304 13.81 22.52 -19.10
N THR A 305 12.71 21.78 -18.99
CA THR A 305 12.60 20.60 -18.11
C THR A 305 11.95 19.41 -18.84
N GLU A 306 12.08 18.21 -18.28
CA GLU A 306 11.30 17.04 -18.66
C GLU A 306 10.02 16.88 -17.81
N ILE A 307 9.67 17.90 -17.01
CA ILE A 307 8.49 17.86 -16.16
C ILE A 307 7.28 18.24 -17.01
N PRO A 308 6.27 17.37 -17.15
CA PRO A 308 5.09 17.68 -17.93
C PRO A 308 4.32 18.84 -17.29
N SER A 309 4.04 19.89 -18.06
CA SER A 309 3.16 21.00 -17.68
C SER A 309 1.69 20.65 -17.91
N TRP A 310 1.43 19.84 -18.93
CA TRP A 310 0.14 19.26 -19.26
C TRP A 310 0.39 17.96 -20.01
N PHE A 311 -0.46 16.96 -19.78
CA PHE A 311 -0.53 15.76 -20.58
C PHE A 311 -1.98 15.30 -20.72
N GLN A 312 -2.25 14.49 -21.75
CA GLN A 312 -3.51 13.82 -21.96
C GLN A 312 -3.24 12.47 -22.62
N SER A 313 -3.98 11.44 -22.23
CA SER A 313 -3.96 10.13 -22.86
C SER A 313 -5.32 9.77 -23.45
N ASP A 314 -5.31 9.37 -24.72
CA ASP A 314 -6.47 8.80 -25.40
C ASP A 314 -6.43 7.27 -25.25
N ILE A 315 -7.36 6.72 -24.49
CA ILE A 315 -7.43 5.29 -24.20
C ILE A 315 -8.70 4.64 -24.77
N VAL A 316 -8.64 3.35 -25.02
CA VAL A 316 -9.81 2.50 -25.27
C VAL A 316 -9.91 1.49 -24.14
N LYS A 317 -11.04 1.46 -23.45
CA LYS A 317 -11.39 0.37 -22.53
C LYS A 317 -12.15 -0.68 -23.33
N VAL A 318 -11.69 -1.92 -23.32
CA VAL A 318 -12.33 -3.09 -23.93
C VAL A 318 -12.85 -4.00 -22.83
N ASP A 319 -14.16 -4.26 -22.81
CA ASP A 319 -14.84 -5.07 -21.81
C ASP A 319 -15.77 -6.05 -22.54
N GLY A 320 -15.23 -7.25 -22.84
CA GLY A 320 -15.84 -8.17 -23.80
C GLY A 320 -15.95 -7.53 -25.19
N ASP A 321 -17.18 -7.44 -25.70
CA ASP A 321 -17.49 -6.82 -27.00
C ASP A 321 -17.61 -5.29 -26.91
N ASP A 322 -17.74 -4.72 -25.70
CA ASP A 322 -17.87 -3.27 -25.52
C ASP A 322 -16.51 -2.58 -25.65
N LYS A 323 -16.48 -1.51 -26.44
CA LYS A 323 -15.29 -0.67 -26.65
C LYS A 323 -15.65 0.78 -26.43
N SER A 324 -15.17 1.34 -25.33
CA SER A 324 -15.41 2.73 -24.97
C SER A 324 -14.12 3.55 -25.06
N LYS A 325 -14.20 4.69 -25.74
CA LYS A 325 -13.08 5.65 -25.89
C LYS A 325 -13.13 6.67 -24.77
N HIS A 326 -12.01 6.90 -24.10
CA HIS A 326 -11.88 7.88 -23.04
C HIS A 326 -10.69 8.79 -23.29
N LYS A 327 -10.80 10.03 -22.79
CA LYS A 327 -9.70 10.99 -22.72
C LYS A 327 -9.39 11.23 -21.26
N ILE A 328 -8.18 10.91 -20.84
CA ILE A 328 -7.70 11.13 -19.47
C ILE A 328 -6.77 12.34 -19.53
N VAL A 329 -7.11 13.42 -18.84
CA VAL A 329 -6.30 14.63 -18.67
C VAL A 329 -5.68 14.62 -17.28
#